data_AF-A0A2N2MC83-F1
#
_entry.id   AF-A0A2N2MC83-F1
#
_cell.length_a   1.000
_cell.length_b   1.000
_cell.length_c   1.000
_cell.angle_alpha   90.00
_cell.angle_beta   90.00
_cell.angle_gamma   90.00
#
_symmetry.space_group_name_H-M   'P 1'
#
loop_
_entity.id
_entity.type
_entity.pdbx_description
1 polymer ?
#
loop_
_entity_poly.entity_id
_entity_poly.type
_entity_poly.pdbx_seq_one_letter_code
_entity_poly.pdbx_strand_id
1 'polypeptide(L)'
;MLILIPAYLIALIIPVGSLWLIYTLDFYKTGEFRTILLCFVTSLVAFGLASEFNRTTYNEGWLERLDIIRYSAPVIEEILKGLILWYLVSRPKFTYFVEGAVYGFAAGVGFAIIENFQYIQAAGDSGVMLAISRVISTNLIHASTTSILGIFLGQARFEQGWIRRIGVGMGGLLLAMLIHIGFNNIVTRVDDGMLLIYATACGLISAGLIAFVIMRGLKTGKIWLEESLGMTDRVTSGEAAVVTRMEIIDDILEPLAEQFGNEKASQIKDFLTKQARLGFMRKSVERLTDERMKRGIEEEIAKLRDQVDVARRKVGSYAMLFLRLRYTFPEDSSPLWGRLETVIQERTAARPTIGGVNLWATLKSRQEEKIKPPKQESEE
;
A
#
# COMPACT_ATOMS: atom_id res chain seq x y z
N MET A 1 -28.31 10.83 25.11
CA MET A 1 -27.18 11.05 24.16
C MET A 1 -25.81 10.85 24.81
N LEU A 2 -25.51 11.44 25.99
CA LEU A 2 -24.18 11.30 26.64
C LEU A 2 -23.74 9.83 26.89
N ILE A 3 -24.69 8.94 27.20
CA ILE A 3 -24.45 7.51 27.46
C ILE A 3 -23.94 6.76 26.21
N LEU A 4 -24.27 7.22 25.00
CA LEU A 4 -23.87 6.59 23.74
C LEU A 4 -22.52 7.07 23.22
N ILE A 5 -21.96 8.15 23.78
CA ILE A 5 -20.67 8.70 23.33
C ILE A 5 -19.56 7.63 23.34
N PRO A 6 -19.39 6.82 24.41
CA PRO A 6 -18.39 5.75 24.40
C PRO A 6 -18.62 4.73 23.29
N ALA A 7 -19.87 4.38 23.00
CA ALA A 7 -20.22 3.43 21.94
C ALA A 7 -19.82 3.96 20.55
N TYR A 8 -20.13 5.23 20.26
CA TYR A 8 -19.74 5.87 19.00
C TYR A 8 -18.21 6.00 18.86
N LEU A 9 -17.50 6.32 19.95
CA LEU A 9 -16.04 6.38 19.94
C LEU A 9 -15.42 5.01 19.66
N ILE A 10 -15.91 3.94 20.29
CA ILE A 10 -15.45 2.56 20.02
C ILE A 10 -15.69 2.19 18.55
N ALA A 11 -16.89 2.47 18.04
CA ALA A 11 -17.27 2.16 16.66
C ALA A 11 -16.53 3.00 15.60
N LEU A 12 -15.85 4.08 15.99
CA LEU A 12 -15.04 4.91 15.10
C LEU A 12 -13.54 4.65 15.24
N ILE A 13 -13.02 4.70 16.47
CA ILE A 13 -11.57 4.67 16.75
C ILE A 13 -10.97 3.32 16.36
N ILE A 14 -11.61 2.21 16.73
CA ILE A 14 -11.04 0.88 16.45
C ILE A 14 -10.99 0.61 14.94
N PRO A 15 -12.06 0.86 14.14
CA PRO A 15 -12.00 0.64 12.70
C PRO A 15 -11.07 1.61 11.97
N VAL A 16 -10.99 2.87 12.39
CA VAL A 16 -10.00 3.81 11.83
C VAL A 16 -8.58 3.39 12.21
N GLY A 17 -8.38 2.88 13.42
CA GLY A 17 -7.11 2.32 13.88
C GLY A 17 -6.69 1.09 13.07
N SER A 18 -7.62 0.20 12.72
CA SER A 18 -7.31 -0.95 11.87
C SER A 18 -6.99 -0.54 10.43
N LEU A 19 -7.67 0.48 9.88
CA LEU A 19 -7.31 1.06 8.59
C LEU A 19 -5.91 1.70 8.62
N TRP A 20 -5.59 2.43 9.70
CA TRP A 20 -4.26 3.00 9.89
C TRP A 20 -3.19 1.90 10.00
N LEU A 21 -3.46 0.82 10.74
CA LEU A 21 -2.58 -0.33 10.84
C LEU A 21 -2.29 -0.93 9.45
N ILE A 22 -3.32 -1.17 8.63
CA ILE A 22 -3.11 -1.70 7.26
C ILE A 22 -2.35 -0.71 6.39
N TYR A 23 -2.64 0.59 6.50
CA TYR A 23 -1.88 1.62 5.80
C TYR A 23 -0.40 1.63 6.21
N THR A 24 -0.08 1.36 7.48
CA THR A 24 1.32 1.24 7.93
C THR A 24 1.99 -0.06 7.49
N LEU A 25 1.22 -1.15 7.32
CA LEU A 25 1.70 -2.44 6.84
C LEU A 25 1.88 -2.51 5.30
N ASP A 26 1.34 -1.55 4.54
CA ASP A 26 1.65 -1.39 3.12
C ASP A 26 3.07 -0.81 2.94
N PHE A 27 4.08 -1.68 3.11
CA PHE A 27 5.49 -1.33 3.01
C PHE A 27 5.86 -0.66 1.67
N TYR A 28 5.12 -0.97 0.61
CA TYR A 28 5.36 -0.45 -0.73
C TYR A 28 4.59 0.84 -1.05
N LYS A 29 3.72 1.30 -0.12
CA LYS A 29 2.78 2.43 -0.29
C LYS A 29 2.16 2.43 -1.69
N THR A 30 1.70 1.26 -2.11
CA THR A 30 1.11 1.07 -3.43
C THR A 30 -0.20 1.84 -3.56
N GLY A 31 -0.94 1.97 -2.46
CA GLY A 31 -2.10 2.84 -2.35
C GLY A 31 -1.75 4.28 -1.99
N GLU A 32 -2.22 5.24 -2.80
CA GLU A 32 -2.17 6.65 -2.41
C GLU A 32 -3.17 6.91 -1.27
N PHE A 33 -2.75 7.63 -0.22
CA PHE A 33 -3.62 8.01 0.89
C PHE A 33 -4.95 8.64 0.43
N ARG A 34 -4.88 9.47 -0.62
CA ARG A 34 -6.07 10.11 -1.23
C ARG A 34 -7.05 9.08 -1.81
N THR A 35 -6.55 8.00 -2.41
CA THR A 35 -7.38 6.94 -2.98
C THR A 35 -8.02 6.09 -1.87
N ILE A 36 -7.26 5.78 -0.81
CA ILE A 36 -7.76 5.09 0.37
C ILE A 36 -8.88 5.92 1.03
N LEU A 37 -8.65 7.22 1.21
CA LEU A 37 -9.65 8.15 1.73
C LEU A 37 -10.87 8.24 0.80
N LEU A 38 -10.67 8.26 -0.51
CA LEU A 38 -11.76 8.24 -1.48
C LEU A 38 -12.62 6.98 -1.36
N CYS A 39 -12.01 5.79 -1.21
CA CYS A 39 -12.74 4.55 -0.96
C CYS A 39 -13.58 4.63 0.31
N PHE A 40 -12.98 5.13 1.38
CA PHE A 40 -13.66 5.33 2.66
C PHE A 40 -14.85 6.28 2.55
N VAL A 41 -14.68 7.45 1.93
CA VAL A 41 -15.75 8.46 1.82
C VAL A 41 -16.85 8.00 0.87
N THR A 42 -16.49 7.38 -0.25
CA THR A 42 -17.46 6.89 -1.23
C THR A 42 -18.32 5.77 -0.65
N SER A 43 -17.79 4.96 0.27
CA SER A 43 -18.58 3.91 0.91
C SER A 43 -19.62 4.46 1.92
N LEU A 44 -19.43 5.68 2.44
CA LEU A 44 -20.48 6.39 3.19
C LEU A 44 -21.67 6.70 2.28
N VAL A 45 -21.41 7.11 1.04
CA VAL A 45 -22.46 7.34 0.03
C VAL A 45 -23.12 6.02 -0.37
N ALA A 46 -22.33 4.95 -0.54
CA ALA A 46 -22.86 3.61 -0.80
C ALA A 46 -23.80 3.14 0.32
N PHE A 47 -23.47 3.41 1.58
CA PHE A 47 -24.36 3.14 2.71
C PHE A 47 -25.69 3.88 2.60
N GLY A 48 -25.64 5.20 2.31
CA GLY A 48 -26.86 5.99 2.13
C GLY A 48 -27.77 5.44 1.03
N LEU A 49 -27.19 5.08 -0.12
CA LEU A 49 -27.93 4.49 -1.24
C LEU A 49 -28.50 3.11 -0.90
N ALA A 50 -27.74 2.25 -0.22
CA ALA A 50 -28.20 0.95 0.22
C ALA A 50 -29.36 1.07 1.21
N SER A 51 -29.24 1.98 2.19
CA SER A 51 -30.27 2.25 3.19
C SER A 51 -31.57 2.74 2.56
N GLU A 52 -31.48 3.65 1.57
CA GLU A 52 -32.65 4.14 0.83
C GLU A 52 -33.33 3.02 0.03
N PHE A 53 -32.54 2.20 -0.67
CA PHE A 53 -33.05 1.08 -1.44
C PHE A 53 -33.77 0.07 -0.53
N ASN A 54 -33.15 -0.29 0.59
CA ASN A 54 -33.71 -1.21 1.57
C ASN A 54 -34.99 -0.67 2.21
N ARG A 55 -35.02 0.63 2.53
CA ARG A 55 -36.22 1.31 3.06
C ARG A 55 -37.37 1.30 2.06
N THR A 56 -37.10 1.60 0.80
CA THR A 56 -38.11 1.60 -0.27
C THR A 56 -38.69 0.19 -0.46
N THR A 57 -37.81 -0.82 -0.55
CA THR A 57 -38.21 -2.22 -0.68
C THR A 57 -39.12 -2.68 0.47
N TYR A 58 -38.83 -2.23 1.69
CA TYR A 58 -39.66 -2.51 2.86
C TYR A 58 -41.01 -1.77 2.82
N ASN A 59 -41.01 -0.47 2.52
CA ASN A 59 -42.20 0.38 2.54
C ASN A 59 -43.23 -0.02 1.46
N GLU A 60 -42.77 -0.45 0.28
CA GLU A 60 -43.62 -0.94 -0.80
C GLU A 60 -44.10 -2.39 -0.58
N GLY A 61 -43.68 -3.04 0.51
CA GLY A 61 -44.09 -4.40 0.86
C GLY A 61 -43.52 -5.48 -0.07
N TRP A 62 -42.43 -5.20 -0.79
CA TRP A 62 -41.82 -6.17 -1.71
C TRP A 62 -41.14 -7.32 -0.96
N LEU A 63 -40.50 -7.02 0.17
CA LEU A 63 -39.83 -8.00 1.03
C LEU A 63 -40.05 -7.66 2.50
N GLU A 64 -40.13 -8.69 3.33
CA GLU A 64 -40.14 -8.53 4.78
C GLU A 64 -38.78 -8.03 5.29
N ARG A 65 -38.80 -7.34 6.44
CA ARG A 65 -37.59 -6.77 7.05
C ARG A 65 -36.49 -7.81 7.27
N LEU A 66 -36.84 -9.02 7.69
CA LEU A 66 -35.86 -10.08 7.93
C LEU A 66 -35.22 -10.60 6.64
N ASP A 67 -35.99 -10.70 5.56
CA ASP A 67 -35.48 -11.14 4.26
C ASP A 67 -34.58 -10.07 3.63
N ILE A 68 -34.88 -8.80 3.84
CA ILE A 68 -34.00 -7.70 3.46
C ILE A 68 -32.66 -7.83 4.18
N ILE A 69 -32.66 -7.94 5.51
CA ILE A 69 -31.42 -8.05 6.30
C ILE A 69 -30.61 -9.29 5.91
N ARG A 70 -31.27 -10.43 5.68
CA ARG A 70 -30.61 -11.71 5.43
C ARG A 70 -30.08 -11.86 4.01
N TYR A 71 -30.77 -11.29 3.03
CA TYR A 71 -30.51 -11.61 1.62
C TYR A 71 -30.34 -10.36 0.76
N SER A 72 -31.32 -9.46 0.73
CA SER A 72 -31.31 -8.33 -0.23
C SER A 72 -30.25 -7.28 0.11
N ALA A 73 -30.15 -6.88 1.38
CA ALA A 73 -29.22 -5.86 1.83
C ALA A 73 -27.76 -6.24 1.55
N PRO A 74 -27.25 -7.43 1.95
CA PRO A 74 -25.90 -7.86 1.59
C PRO A 74 -25.57 -7.76 0.10
N VAL A 75 -26.52 -8.12 -0.77
CA VAL A 75 -26.33 -8.06 -2.23
C VAL A 75 -26.14 -6.62 -2.70
N ILE A 76 -27.07 -5.74 -2.34
CA ILE A 76 -27.05 -4.34 -2.75
C ILE A 76 -25.82 -3.62 -2.20
N GLU A 77 -25.47 -3.90 -0.95
CA GLU A 77 -24.32 -3.30 -0.31
C GLU A 77 -23.00 -3.67 -0.96
N GLU A 78 -22.76 -4.96 -1.25
CA GLU A 78 -21.51 -5.39 -1.90
C GLU A 78 -21.42 -4.88 -3.34
N ILE A 79 -22.55 -4.74 -4.06
CA ILE A 79 -22.58 -4.09 -5.38
C ILE A 79 -22.14 -2.63 -5.25
N LEU A 80 -22.77 -1.86 -4.35
CA LEU A 80 -22.51 -0.43 -4.22
C LEU A 80 -21.07 -0.15 -3.75
N LYS A 81 -20.56 -0.92 -2.79
CA LYS A 81 -19.14 -0.87 -2.38
C LYS A 81 -18.21 -1.25 -3.54
N GLY A 82 -18.61 -2.23 -4.34
CA GLY A 82 -17.86 -2.72 -5.49
C GLY A 82 -17.66 -1.69 -6.60
N LEU A 83 -18.58 -0.73 -6.76
CA LEU A 83 -18.51 0.26 -7.84
C LEU A 83 -17.23 1.11 -7.80
N ILE A 84 -16.84 1.59 -6.61
CA ILE A 84 -15.61 2.38 -6.47
C ILE A 84 -14.36 1.53 -6.73
N LEU A 85 -14.37 0.26 -6.31
CA LEU A 85 -13.26 -0.65 -6.56
C LEU A 85 -13.11 -0.95 -8.05
N TRP A 86 -14.22 -1.25 -8.73
CA TRP A 86 -14.25 -1.48 -10.17
C TRP A 86 -13.72 -0.26 -10.93
N TYR A 87 -14.14 0.94 -10.54
CA TYR A 87 -13.64 2.19 -11.10
C TYR A 87 -12.13 2.34 -10.92
N LEU A 88 -11.61 2.15 -9.71
CA LEU A 88 -10.18 2.34 -9.39
C LEU A 88 -9.28 1.30 -10.04
N VAL A 89 -9.69 0.03 -10.02
CA VAL A 89 -8.95 -1.07 -10.66
C VAL A 89 -8.88 -0.89 -12.18
N SER A 90 -9.86 -0.20 -12.77
CA SER A 90 -9.88 0.13 -14.19
C SER A 90 -8.97 1.32 -14.54
N ARG A 91 -8.26 1.92 -13.58
CA ARG A 91 -7.33 3.03 -13.84
C ARG A 91 -5.90 2.56 -14.08
N PRO A 92 -5.13 3.28 -14.93
CA PRO A 92 -3.71 2.99 -15.13
C PRO A 92 -2.86 3.10 -13.87
N LYS A 93 -3.25 3.96 -12.92
CA LYS A 93 -2.52 4.14 -11.64
C LYS A 93 -2.54 2.93 -10.72
N PHE A 94 -3.52 2.04 -10.90
CA PHE A 94 -3.62 0.81 -10.11
C PHE A 94 -2.53 -0.18 -10.53
N THR A 95 -1.84 -0.71 -9.54
CA THR A 95 -0.66 -1.53 -9.69
C THR A 95 -1.00 -3.02 -9.70
N TYR A 96 -1.43 -3.60 -8.58
CA TYR A 96 -1.70 -5.05 -8.47
C TYR A 96 -2.72 -5.40 -7.38
N PHE A 97 -3.10 -6.68 -7.27
CA PHE A 97 -4.27 -7.11 -6.50
C PHE A 97 -4.22 -6.83 -4.99
N VAL A 98 -3.05 -6.68 -4.37
CA VAL A 98 -2.95 -6.30 -2.93
C VAL A 98 -3.43 -4.87 -2.72
N GLU A 99 -3.14 -3.95 -3.64
CA GLU A 99 -3.71 -2.60 -3.64
C GLU A 99 -5.25 -2.66 -3.69
N GLY A 100 -5.79 -3.61 -4.45
CA GLY A 100 -7.23 -3.91 -4.48
C GLY A 100 -7.77 -4.34 -3.13
N ALA A 101 -7.04 -5.19 -2.40
CA ALA A 101 -7.39 -5.58 -1.03
C ALA A 101 -7.44 -4.37 -0.08
N VAL A 102 -6.42 -3.50 -0.14
CA VAL A 102 -6.34 -2.29 0.71
C VAL A 102 -7.49 -1.33 0.42
N TYR A 103 -7.80 -1.10 -0.86
CA TYR A 103 -8.96 -0.29 -1.25
C TYR A 103 -10.29 -0.89 -0.80
N GLY A 104 -10.42 -2.21 -0.92
CA GLY A 104 -11.59 -2.93 -0.45
C GLY A 104 -11.76 -2.85 1.07
N PHE A 105 -10.66 -3.00 1.82
CA PHE A 105 -10.65 -2.85 3.27
C PHE A 105 -11.12 -1.45 3.69
N ALA A 106 -10.59 -0.40 3.04
CA ALA A 106 -10.96 0.99 3.32
C ALA A 106 -12.45 1.26 3.04
N ALA A 107 -12.96 0.78 1.91
CA ALA A 107 -14.38 0.88 1.58
C ALA A 107 -15.26 0.13 2.60
N GLY A 108 -14.92 -1.11 2.94
CA GLY A 108 -15.65 -1.90 3.92
C GLY A 108 -15.66 -1.28 5.32
N VAL A 109 -14.52 -0.75 5.79
CA VAL A 109 -14.42 -0.03 7.07
C VAL A 109 -15.28 1.22 7.08
N GLY A 110 -15.22 2.05 6.02
CA GLY A 110 -16.04 3.26 5.94
C GLY A 110 -17.54 2.96 6.00
N PHE A 111 -17.98 1.90 5.30
CA PHE A 111 -19.36 1.46 5.31
C PHE A 111 -19.78 0.98 6.71
N ALA A 112 -18.96 0.13 7.32
CA ALA A 112 -19.25 -0.47 8.62
C ALA A 112 -19.39 0.57 9.75
N ILE A 113 -18.60 1.66 9.70
CA ILE A 113 -18.69 2.75 10.71
C ILE A 113 -20.09 3.38 10.71
N ILE A 114 -20.60 3.76 9.54
CA ILE A 114 -21.93 4.41 9.46
C ILE A 114 -23.03 3.42 9.80
N GLU A 115 -22.92 2.18 9.33
CA GLU A 115 -23.86 1.13 9.72
C GLU A 115 -23.90 0.96 11.24
N ASN A 116 -22.73 0.85 11.89
CA ASN A 116 -22.66 0.76 13.35
C ASN A 116 -23.34 1.92 14.04
N PHE A 117 -23.21 3.15 13.53
CA PHE A 117 -23.85 4.30 14.14
C PHE A 117 -25.38 4.18 14.11
N GLN A 118 -25.95 3.69 13.00
CA GLN A 118 -27.38 3.41 12.90
C GLN A 118 -27.83 2.34 13.91
N TYR A 119 -27.06 1.25 14.06
CA TYR A 119 -27.36 0.19 15.04
C TYR A 119 -27.23 0.66 16.49
N ILE A 120 -26.18 1.42 16.82
CA ILE A 120 -25.95 1.98 18.16
C ILE A 120 -27.08 2.95 18.53
N GLN A 121 -27.52 3.78 17.58
CA GLN A 121 -28.62 4.71 17.80
C GLN A 121 -29.92 3.98 18.17
N ALA A 122 -30.18 2.82 17.55
CA ALA A 122 -31.35 1.99 17.83
C ALA A 122 -31.26 1.20 19.15
N ALA A 123 -30.06 1.04 19.72
CA ALA A 123 -29.81 0.13 20.85
C ALA A 123 -30.00 0.74 22.25
N GLY A 124 -30.12 2.07 22.36
CA GLY A 124 -30.28 2.74 23.65
C GLY A 124 -29.18 2.37 24.65
N ASP A 125 -29.54 1.93 25.85
CA ASP A 125 -28.60 1.68 26.95
C ASP A 125 -27.60 0.53 26.68
N SER A 126 -27.90 -0.35 25.73
CA SER A 126 -27.02 -1.46 25.32
C SER A 126 -25.98 -1.08 24.26
N GLY A 127 -25.88 0.21 23.90
CA GLY A 127 -25.06 0.68 22.79
C GLY A 127 -23.57 0.33 22.88
N VAL A 128 -22.98 0.32 24.07
CA VAL A 128 -21.55 0.01 24.25
C VAL A 128 -21.23 -1.46 23.95
N MET A 129 -21.99 -2.39 24.53
CA MET A 129 -21.81 -3.82 24.29
C MET A 129 -22.05 -4.15 22.81
N LEU A 130 -23.07 -3.52 22.20
CA LEU A 130 -23.34 -3.67 20.79
C LEU A 130 -22.18 -3.14 19.93
N ALA A 131 -21.63 -1.97 20.25
CA ALA A 131 -20.50 -1.39 19.52
C ALA A 131 -19.28 -2.32 19.55
N ILE A 132 -18.94 -2.88 20.73
CA ILE A 132 -17.84 -3.85 20.88
C ILE A 132 -18.09 -5.07 20.00
N SER A 133 -19.27 -5.69 20.12
CA SER A 133 -19.66 -6.87 19.35
C SER A 133 -19.54 -6.63 17.85
N ARG A 134 -20.05 -5.49 17.36
CA ARG A 134 -20.05 -5.16 15.92
C ARG A 134 -18.65 -4.83 15.38
N VAL A 135 -17.81 -4.17 16.17
CA VAL A 135 -16.43 -3.86 15.77
C VAL A 135 -15.58 -5.12 15.58
N ILE A 136 -15.76 -6.13 16.43
CA ILE A 136 -15.00 -7.40 16.33
C ILE A 136 -15.64 -8.42 15.37
N SER A 137 -16.83 -8.14 14.85
CA SER A 137 -17.57 -9.02 13.94
C SER A 137 -17.91 -8.34 12.62
N THR A 138 -19.02 -7.60 12.56
CA THR A 138 -19.57 -6.97 11.35
C THR A 138 -18.55 -6.07 10.64
N ASN A 139 -17.72 -5.31 11.37
CA ASN A 139 -16.64 -4.53 10.74
C ASN A 139 -15.62 -5.40 10.03
N LEU A 140 -15.19 -6.50 10.65
CA LEU A 140 -14.25 -7.42 10.03
C LEU A 140 -14.87 -8.10 8.81
N ILE A 141 -16.17 -8.42 8.87
CA ILE A 141 -16.89 -9.01 7.73
C ILE A 141 -16.98 -8.02 6.57
N HIS A 142 -17.41 -6.78 6.78
CA HIS A 142 -17.43 -5.77 5.71
C HIS A 142 -16.05 -5.49 5.15
N ALA A 143 -15.05 -5.29 6.02
CA ALA A 143 -13.69 -5.07 5.58
C ALA A 143 -13.18 -6.26 4.76
N SER A 144 -13.50 -7.50 5.16
CA SER A 144 -13.01 -8.70 4.49
C SER A 144 -13.73 -8.99 3.18
N THR A 145 -15.06 -8.95 3.15
CA THR A 145 -15.87 -9.19 1.94
C THR A 145 -15.53 -8.19 0.84
N THR A 146 -15.43 -6.92 1.18
CA THR A 146 -15.07 -5.88 0.22
C THR A 146 -13.59 -5.97 -0.20
N SER A 147 -12.68 -6.42 0.69
CA SER A 147 -11.28 -6.75 0.33
C SER A 147 -11.20 -7.91 -0.66
N ILE A 148 -11.97 -8.98 -0.46
CA ILE A 148 -12.06 -10.12 -1.40
C ILE A 148 -12.47 -9.61 -2.78
N LEU A 149 -13.52 -8.80 -2.86
CA LEU A 149 -13.95 -8.20 -4.12
C LEU A 149 -12.83 -7.38 -4.78
N GLY A 150 -12.13 -6.54 -4.02
CA GLY A 150 -10.99 -5.77 -4.51
C GLY A 150 -9.85 -6.63 -5.06
N ILE A 151 -9.53 -7.75 -4.40
CA ILE A 151 -8.52 -8.72 -4.87
C ILE A 151 -8.94 -9.34 -6.20
N PHE A 152 -10.17 -9.83 -6.29
CA PHE A 152 -10.67 -10.50 -7.51
C PHE A 152 -10.77 -9.53 -8.68
N LEU A 153 -11.23 -8.30 -8.47
CA LEU A 153 -11.20 -7.25 -9.50
C LEU A 153 -9.76 -6.96 -9.94
N GLY A 154 -8.85 -6.81 -8.98
CA GLY A 154 -7.42 -6.59 -9.22
C GLY A 154 -6.74 -7.74 -9.97
N GLN A 155 -7.22 -8.97 -9.83
CA GLN A 155 -6.76 -10.12 -10.63
C GLN A 155 -7.40 -10.14 -12.02
N ALA A 156 -8.71 -9.87 -12.09
CA ALA A 156 -9.49 -9.89 -13.33
C ALA A 156 -8.92 -8.97 -14.42
N ARG A 157 -8.30 -7.83 -14.06
CA ARG A 157 -7.69 -6.93 -15.05
C ARG A 157 -6.56 -7.59 -15.85
N PHE A 158 -5.85 -8.56 -15.28
CA PHE A 158 -4.75 -9.28 -15.95
C PHE A 158 -5.23 -10.48 -16.77
N GLU A 159 -6.52 -10.79 -16.73
CA GLU A 159 -7.04 -11.94 -17.46
C GLU A 159 -7.13 -11.71 -18.97
N GLN A 160 -6.89 -12.78 -19.72
CA GLN A 160 -7.03 -12.77 -21.17
C GLN A 160 -8.49 -13.05 -21.57
N GLY A 161 -9.07 -12.16 -22.37
CA GLY A 161 -10.46 -12.28 -22.83
C GLY A 161 -11.48 -11.67 -21.87
N TRP A 162 -12.47 -10.99 -22.44
CA TRP A 162 -13.48 -10.25 -21.68
C TRP A 162 -14.35 -11.16 -20.80
N ILE A 163 -14.67 -12.38 -21.26
CA ILE A 163 -15.48 -13.35 -20.52
C ILE A 163 -14.77 -13.75 -19.23
N ARG A 164 -13.47 -14.09 -19.29
CA ARG A 164 -12.71 -14.50 -18.11
C ARG A 164 -12.51 -13.35 -17.14
N ARG A 165 -12.23 -12.14 -17.65
CA ARG A 165 -12.16 -10.91 -16.85
C ARG A 165 -13.47 -10.67 -16.08
N ILE A 166 -14.62 -10.70 -16.76
CA ILE A 166 -15.91 -10.54 -16.09
C ILE A 166 -16.17 -11.70 -15.13
N GLY A 167 -15.89 -12.94 -15.53
CA GLY A 167 -16.09 -14.13 -14.71
C GLY A 167 -15.32 -14.08 -13.38
N VAL A 168 -14.05 -13.67 -13.40
CA VAL A 168 -13.25 -13.50 -12.17
C VAL A 168 -13.81 -12.35 -11.31
N GLY A 169 -14.12 -11.19 -11.90
CA GLY A 169 -14.69 -10.07 -11.16
C GLY A 169 -16.03 -10.39 -10.51
N MET A 170 -16.94 -11.00 -11.27
CA MET A 170 -18.26 -11.45 -10.80
C MET A 170 -18.14 -12.60 -9.78
N GLY A 171 -17.16 -13.49 -9.94
CA GLY A 171 -16.88 -14.53 -8.95
C GLY A 171 -16.47 -13.94 -7.60
N GLY A 172 -15.65 -12.88 -7.60
CA GLY A 172 -15.30 -12.14 -6.38
C GLY A 172 -16.50 -11.45 -5.73
N LEU A 173 -17.37 -10.83 -6.54
CA LEU A 173 -18.59 -10.20 -6.07
C LEU A 173 -19.56 -11.22 -5.46
N LEU A 174 -19.78 -12.34 -6.14
CA LEU A 174 -20.63 -13.42 -5.66
C LEU A 174 -20.08 -14.00 -4.35
N LEU A 175 -18.77 -14.21 -4.25
CA LEU A 175 -18.14 -14.72 -3.03
C LEU A 175 -18.32 -13.73 -1.86
N ALA A 176 -18.13 -12.43 -2.09
CA ALA A 176 -18.36 -11.39 -1.09
C ALA A 176 -19.82 -11.39 -0.60
N MET A 177 -20.78 -11.45 -1.53
CA MET A 177 -22.22 -11.54 -1.22
C MET A 177 -22.54 -12.79 -0.40
N LEU A 178 -22.05 -13.96 -0.81
CA LEU A 178 -22.35 -15.22 -0.12
C LEU A 178 -21.80 -15.25 1.31
N ILE A 179 -20.59 -14.73 1.52
CA ILE A 179 -20.01 -14.61 2.87
C ILE A 179 -20.84 -13.66 3.72
N HIS A 180 -21.25 -12.52 3.17
CA HIS A 180 -22.03 -11.52 3.89
C HIS A 180 -23.45 -12.03 4.21
N ILE A 181 -24.14 -12.63 3.24
CA ILE A 181 -25.41 -13.34 3.45
C ILE A 181 -25.24 -14.40 4.53
N GLY A 182 -24.21 -15.25 4.43
CA GLY A 182 -23.92 -16.29 5.41
C GLY A 182 -23.77 -15.73 6.83
N PHE A 183 -22.97 -14.67 6.98
CA PHE A 183 -22.82 -13.97 8.26
C PHE A 183 -24.16 -13.46 8.80
N ASN A 184 -24.93 -12.71 7.99
CA ASN A 184 -26.24 -12.18 8.41
C ASN A 184 -27.22 -13.29 8.78
N ASN A 185 -27.19 -14.42 8.06
CA ASN A 185 -28.04 -15.55 8.35
C ASN A 185 -27.68 -16.26 9.67
N ILE A 186 -26.40 -16.32 10.03
CA ILE A 186 -25.92 -16.83 11.32
C ILE A 186 -26.35 -15.88 12.43
N VAL A 187 -25.99 -14.60 12.36
CA VAL A 187 -26.23 -13.65 13.47
C VAL A 187 -27.70 -13.33 13.69
N THR A 188 -28.58 -13.59 12.72
CA THR A 188 -30.04 -13.39 12.87
C THR A 188 -30.82 -14.66 13.25
N ARG A 189 -30.13 -15.79 13.45
CA ARG A 189 -30.76 -17.08 13.83
C ARG A 189 -30.17 -17.72 15.09
N VAL A 190 -29.05 -17.21 15.56
CA VAL A 190 -28.41 -17.68 16.79
C VAL A 190 -29.03 -16.98 17.99
N ASP A 191 -29.24 -17.72 19.08
CA ASP A 191 -29.73 -17.18 20.34
C ASP A 191 -28.79 -16.12 20.93
N ASP A 192 -29.34 -15.14 21.65
CA ASP A 192 -28.61 -13.98 22.17
C ASP A 192 -27.36 -14.35 22.99
N GLY A 193 -27.39 -15.46 23.74
CA GLY A 193 -26.26 -15.93 24.55
C GLY A 193 -25.07 -16.45 23.74
N MET A 194 -25.30 -16.88 22.50
CA MET A 194 -24.27 -17.44 21.61
C MET A 194 -23.86 -16.46 20.50
N LEU A 195 -24.68 -15.44 20.24
CA LEU A 195 -24.51 -14.45 19.18
C LEU A 195 -23.09 -13.86 19.14
N LEU A 196 -22.58 -13.40 20.29
CA LEU A 196 -21.27 -12.77 20.38
C LEU A 196 -20.15 -13.73 19.96
N ILE A 197 -20.24 -15.00 20.36
CA ILE A 197 -19.22 -16.02 20.07
C ILE A 197 -19.18 -16.30 18.57
N TYR A 198 -20.33 -16.58 17.96
CA TYR A 198 -20.42 -16.86 16.53
C TYR A 198 -20.03 -15.65 15.68
N ALA A 199 -20.54 -14.45 16.04
CA ALA A 199 -20.21 -13.22 15.32
C ALA A 199 -18.71 -12.92 15.36
N THR A 200 -18.09 -13.04 16.54
CA THR A 200 -16.64 -12.82 16.72
C THR A 200 -15.83 -13.88 15.97
N ALA A 201 -16.22 -15.16 16.03
CA ALA A 201 -15.55 -16.22 15.30
C ALA A 201 -15.57 -15.98 13.78
N CYS A 202 -16.73 -15.65 13.22
CA CYS A 202 -16.85 -15.30 11.80
C CYS A 202 -15.99 -14.09 11.43
N GLY A 203 -16.02 -13.03 12.25
CA GLY A 203 -15.19 -11.84 12.06
C GLY A 203 -13.70 -12.16 12.02
N LEU A 204 -13.19 -12.85 13.04
CA LEU A 204 -11.77 -13.21 13.15
C LEU A 204 -11.32 -14.18 12.05
N ILE A 205 -12.15 -15.17 11.68
CA ILE A 205 -11.84 -16.09 10.58
C ILE A 205 -11.73 -15.32 9.26
N SER A 206 -12.67 -14.40 8.99
CA SER A 206 -12.64 -13.59 7.77
C SER A 206 -11.40 -12.68 7.71
N ALA A 207 -11.06 -12.04 8.83
CA ALA A 207 -9.87 -11.20 8.94
C ALA A 207 -8.58 -12.01 8.78
N GLY A 208 -8.50 -13.19 9.40
CA GLY A 208 -7.36 -14.10 9.27
C GLY A 208 -7.16 -14.60 7.83
N LEU A 209 -8.25 -14.93 7.12
CA LEU A 209 -8.20 -15.29 5.71
C LEU A 209 -7.66 -14.14 4.85
N ILE A 210 -8.14 -12.91 5.08
CA ILE A 210 -7.66 -11.74 4.33
C ILE A 210 -6.21 -11.44 4.63
N ALA A 211 -5.81 -11.44 5.90
CA ALA A 211 -4.41 -11.26 6.29
C ALA A 211 -3.52 -12.30 5.60
N PHE A 212 -3.94 -13.57 5.57
CA PHE A 212 -3.23 -14.63 4.86
C PHE A 212 -3.07 -14.35 3.35
N VAL A 213 -4.14 -13.91 2.68
CA VAL A 213 -4.10 -13.58 1.25
C VAL A 213 -3.22 -12.37 0.98
N ILE A 214 -3.30 -11.32 1.79
CA ILE A 214 -2.43 -10.13 1.70
C ILE A 214 -0.97 -10.54 1.89
N MET A 215 -0.65 -11.33 2.92
CA MET A 215 0.71 -11.82 3.17
C MET A 215 1.26 -12.63 2.00
N ARG A 216 0.43 -13.51 1.40
CA ARG A 216 0.83 -14.21 0.17
C ARG A 216 1.05 -13.25 -1.00
N GLY A 217 0.18 -12.24 -1.14
CA GLY A 217 0.31 -11.23 -2.19
C GLY A 217 1.53 -10.33 -2.03
N LEU A 218 1.94 -10.00 -0.81
CA LEU A 218 3.20 -9.28 -0.54
C LEU A 218 4.41 -10.12 -0.95
N LYS A 219 4.41 -11.44 -0.68
CA LYS A 219 5.45 -12.35 -1.17
C LYS A 219 5.50 -12.40 -2.69
N THR A 220 4.36 -12.52 -3.36
CA THR A 220 4.29 -12.43 -4.83
C THR A 220 4.77 -11.08 -5.34
N GLY A 221 4.44 -10.00 -4.62
CA GLY A 221 4.88 -8.66 -4.98
C GLY A 221 6.40 -8.50 -4.91
N LYS A 222 7.06 -9.11 -3.93
CA LYS A 222 8.53 -9.16 -3.86
C LYS A 222 9.14 -9.84 -5.09
N ILE A 223 8.59 -10.97 -5.52
CA ILE A 223 9.02 -11.66 -6.75
C ILE A 223 8.83 -10.75 -7.97
N TRP A 224 7.69 -10.05 -8.06
CA TRP A 224 7.44 -9.11 -9.18
C TRP A 224 8.47 -7.99 -9.21
N LEU A 225 8.88 -7.46 -8.05
CA LEU A 225 9.93 -6.45 -7.95
C LEU A 225 11.30 -7.00 -8.38
N GLU A 226 11.65 -8.20 -7.93
CA GLU A 226 12.90 -8.88 -8.33
C GLU A 226 12.98 -9.09 -9.85
N GLU A 227 11.87 -9.49 -10.48
CA GLU A 227 11.81 -9.72 -11.93
C GLU A 227 11.79 -8.43 -12.75
N SER A 228 11.23 -7.33 -12.21
CA SER A 228 11.00 -6.10 -13.00
C SER A 228 12.08 -5.04 -12.82
N LEU A 229 12.75 -5.00 -11.66
CA LEU A 229 13.76 -4.00 -11.37
C LEU A 229 15.08 -4.39 -12.03
N GLY A 230 15.44 -3.66 -13.10
CA GLY A 230 16.69 -3.87 -13.83
C GLY A 230 17.31 -2.59 -14.36
N MET A 231 18.39 -2.77 -15.15
CA MET A 231 19.17 -1.67 -15.71
C MET A 231 18.36 -0.77 -16.66
N THR A 232 17.27 -1.27 -17.23
CA THR A 232 16.32 -0.52 -18.08
C THR A 232 15.69 0.68 -17.36
N ASP A 233 15.55 0.62 -16.04
CA ASP A 233 15.04 1.71 -15.19
C ASP A 233 16.16 2.42 -14.41
N ARG A 234 17.43 2.19 -14.79
CA ARG A 234 18.63 2.71 -14.10
C ARG A 234 18.65 2.35 -12.60
N VAL A 235 18.10 1.18 -12.27
CA VAL A 235 18.09 0.63 -10.92
C VAL A 235 19.32 -0.25 -10.76
N THR A 236 20.12 0.02 -9.74
CA THR A 236 21.31 -0.81 -9.45
C THR A 236 20.93 -2.04 -8.63
N SER A 237 21.72 -3.11 -8.69
CA SER A 237 21.47 -4.33 -7.90
C SER A 237 21.35 -4.06 -6.40
N GLY A 238 22.16 -3.18 -5.83
CA GLY A 238 22.03 -2.76 -4.43
C GLY A 238 20.74 -2.03 -4.11
N GLU A 239 20.20 -1.22 -5.04
CA GLU A 239 18.91 -0.55 -4.83
C GLU A 239 17.77 -1.57 -4.91
N ALA A 240 17.82 -2.47 -5.90
CA ALA A 240 16.85 -3.56 -6.03
C ALA A 240 16.83 -4.45 -4.76
N ALA A 241 18.00 -4.79 -4.22
CA ALA A 241 18.13 -5.59 -3.00
C ALA A 241 17.54 -4.91 -1.75
N VAL A 242 17.49 -3.57 -1.71
CA VAL A 242 16.83 -2.82 -0.63
C VAL A 242 15.33 -2.77 -0.87
N VAL A 243 14.90 -2.48 -2.10
CA VAL A 243 13.48 -2.40 -2.47
C VAL A 243 12.74 -3.72 -2.25
N THR A 244 13.40 -4.87 -2.38
CA THR A 244 12.78 -6.17 -2.11
C THR A 244 12.68 -6.51 -0.61
N ARG A 245 13.32 -5.70 0.24
CA ARG A 245 13.34 -5.82 1.71
C ARG A 245 12.69 -4.61 2.40
N MET A 246 11.67 -4.03 1.76
CA MET A 246 10.94 -2.87 2.31
C MET A 246 10.26 -3.16 3.67
N GLU A 247 10.08 -4.44 4.02
CA GLU A 247 9.59 -4.90 5.33
C GLU A 247 10.51 -4.55 6.52
N ILE A 248 11.82 -4.48 6.29
CA ILE A 248 12.84 -4.10 7.29
C ILE A 248 13.52 -2.76 6.92
N ILE A 249 12.77 -1.90 6.21
CA ILE A 249 13.34 -0.65 5.68
C ILE A 249 13.85 0.28 6.78
N ASP A 250 13.18 0.31 7.92
CA ASP A 250 13.57 1.21 9.01
C ASP A 250 14.92 0.76 9.63
N ASP A 251 15.14 -0.56 9.78
CA ASP A 251 16.44 -1.14 10.19
C ASP A 251 17.54 -0.88 9.15
N ILE A 252 17.20 -0.95 7.85
CA ILE A 252 18.12 -0.63 6.74
C ILE A 252 18.50 0.86 6.78
N LEU A 253 17.56 1.73 7.14
CA LEU A 253 17.75 3.18 7.14
C LEU A 253 18.32 3.73 8.44
N GLU A 254 18.35 2.97 9.53
CA GLU A 254 18.86 3.41 10.84
C GLU A 254 20.33 3.89 10.74
N PRO A 255 21.29 3.14 10.17
CA PRO A 255 22.67 3.62 10.01
C PRO A 255 22.78 4.85 9.09
N LEU A 256 21.89 4.95 8.10
CA LEU A 256 21.82 6.10 7.20
C LEU A 256 21.27 7.34 7.92
N ALA A 257 20.34 7.15 8.86
CA ALA A 257 19.79 8.21 9.69
C ALA A 257 20.82 8.72 10.69
N GLU A 258 21.63 7.84 11.27
CA GLU A 258 22.76 8.22 12.14
C GLU A 258 23.81 9.04 11.38
N GLN A 259 24.16 8.61 10.16
CA GLN A 259 25.22 9.26 9.38
C GLN A 259 24.76 10.56 8.69
N PHE A 260 23.54 10.61 8.17
CA PHE A 260 23.05 11.71 7.32
C PHE A 260 21.84 12.47 7.87
N GLY A 261 21.31 12.04 9.02
CA GLY A 261 20.13 12.61 9.65
C GLY A 261 18.81 11.97 9.16
N ASN A 262 17.79 12.07 10.03
CA ASN A 262 16.45 11.53 9.79
C ASN A 262 15.77 12.07 8.52
N GLU A 263 16.06 13.33 8.15
CA GLU A 263 15.52 13.92 6.92
C GLU A 263 16.03 13.17 5.68
N LYS A 264 17.33 12.83 5.65
CA LYS A 264 17.93 12.12 4.52
C LYS A 264 17.41 10.68 4.44
N ALA A 265 17.29 10.00 5.58
CA ALA A 265 16.68 8.67 5.65
C ALA A 265 15.24 8.68 5.09
N SER A 266 14.45 9.70 5.44
CA SER A 266 13.09 9.89 4.90
C SER A 266 13.09 10.10 3.37
N GLN A 267 14.02 10.91 2.85
CA GLN A 267 14.20 11.11 1.40
C GLN A 267 14.58 9.80 0.68
N ILE A 268 15.42 8.96 1.30
CA ILE A 268 15.79 7.65 0.77
C ILE A 268 14.58 6.71 0.77
N LYS A 269 13.82 6.66 1.87
CA LYS A 269 12.58 5.86 1.96
C LYS A 269 11.60 6.24 0.85
N ASP A 270 11.38 7.54 0.64
CA ASP A 270 10.52 8.06 -0.42
C ASP A 270 11.01 7.69 -1.83
N PHE A 271 12.32 7.78 -2.08
CA PHE A 271 12.94 7.34 -3.32
C PHE A 271 12.72 5.84 -3.58
N LEU A 272 13.00 4.99 -2.59
CA LEU A 272 12.87 3.54 -2.69
C LEU A 272 11.41 3.10 -2.88
N THR A 273 10.47 3.72 -2.17
CA THR A 273 9.03 3.48 -2.36
C THR A 273 8.58 3.81 -3.79
N LYS A 274 9.02 4.95 -4.35
CA LYS A 274 8.70 5.30 -5.75
C LYS A 274 9.30 4.31 -6.74
N GLN A 275 10.50 3.82 -6.46
CA GLN A 275 11.15 2.81 -7.28
C GLN A 275 10.43 1.45 -7.22
N ALA A 276 9.94 1.06 -6.03
CA ALA A 276 9.09 -0.13 -5.88
C ALA A 276 7.82 -0.01 -6.73
N ARG A 277 7.13 1.15 -6.64
CA ARG A 277 5.94 1.41 -7.45
C ARG A 277 6.25 1.34 -8.95
N LEU A 278 7.39 1.85 -9.39
CA LEU A 278 7.85 1.73 -10.78
C LEU A 278 7.99 0.27 -11.22
N GLY A 279 8.62 -0.56 -10.37
CA GLY A 279 8.75 -2.01 -10.61
C GLY A 279 7.40 -2.71 -10.74
N PHE A 280 6.44 -2.41 -9.85
CA PHE A 280 5.10 -2.96 -9.96
C PHE A 280 4.39 -2.56 -11.26
N MET A 281 4.46 -1.28 -11.63
CA MET A 281 3.82 -0.79 -12.86
C MET A 281 4.43 -1.45 -14.12
N ARG A 282 5.75 -1.67 -14.12
CA ARG A 282 6.44 -2.41 -15.18
C ARG A 282 5.90 -3.83 -15.31
N LYS A 283 5.83 -4.58 -14.21
CA LYS A 283 5.25 -5.91 -14.21
C LYS A 283 3.80 -5.92 -14.70
N SER A 284 3.03 -4.90 -14.31
CA SER A 284 1.65 -4.78 -14.75
C SER A 284 1.53 -4.60 -16.25
N VAL A 285 2.42 -3.83 -16.91
CA VAL A 285 2.45 -3.72 -18.38
C VAL A 285 2.75 -5.06 -19.03
N GLU A 286 3.72 -5.82 -18.52
CA GLU A 286 4.09 -7.15 -19.04
C GLU A 286 2.93 -8.14 -18.97
N ARG A 287 2.13 -8.09 -17.90
CA ARG A 287 1.03 -9.03 -17.67
C ARG A 287 -0.28 -8.61 -18.34
N LEU A 288 -0.44 -7.35 -18.71
CA LEU A 288 -1.68 -6.87 -19.32
C LEU A 288 -1.80 -7.33 -20.77
N THR A 289 -3.04 -7.57 -21.19
CA THR A 289 -3.39 -7.88 -22.57
C THR A 289 -3.92 -6.68 -23.34
N ASP A 290 -4.53 -5.73 -22.65
CA ASP A 290 -5.20 -4.57 -23.25
C ASP A 290 -4.21 -3.45 -23.61
N GLU A 291 -4.00 -3.23 -24.91
CA GLU A 291 -3.09 -2.22 -25.44
C GLU A 291 -3.44 -0.78 -25.04
N ARG A 292 -4.73 -0.44 -24.90
CA ARG A 292 -5.13 0.89 -24.45
C ARG A 292 -4.71 1.11 -23.00
N MET A 293 -4.91 0.09 -22.17
CA MET A 293 -4.51 0.14 -20.76
C MET A 293 -2.99 0.20 -20.62
N LYS A 294 -2.24 -0.57 -21.42
CA LYS A 294 -0.78 -0.53 -21.45
C LYS A 294 -0.26 0.88 -21.70
N ARG A 295 -0.76 1.55 -22.75
CA ARG A 295 -0.37 2.94 -23.06
C ARG A 295 -0.61 3.89 -21.88
N GLY A 296 -1.77 3.79 -21.24
CA GLY A 296 -2.06 4.61 -20.06
C GLY A 296 -1.11 4.35 -18.89
N ILE A 297 -0.66 3.10 -18.69
CA ILE A 297 0.30 2.76 -17.64
C ILE A 297 1.70 3.24 -18.02
N GLU A 298 2.08 3.14 -19.30
CA GLU A 298 3.36 3.65 -19.79
C GLU A 298 3.49 5.16 -19.60
N GLU A 299 2.41 5.92 -19.82
CA GLU A 299 2.37 7.35 -19.50
C GLU A 299 2.59 7.62 -18.00
N GLU A 300 1.96 6.83 -17.13
CA GLU A 300 2.17 6.97 -15.68
C GLU A 300 3.57 6.52 -15.26
N ILE A 301 4.14 5.49 -15.91
CA ILE A 301 5.54 5.08 -15.72
C ILE A 301 6.49 6.22 -16.11
N ALA A 302 6.24 6.92 -17.21
CA ALA A 302 7.06 8.06 -17.62
C ALA A 302 7.05 9.17 -16.56
N LYS A 303 5.85 9.55 -16.07
CA LYS A 303 5.72 10.53 -14.98
C LYS A 303 6.42 10.06 -13.69
N LEU A 304 6.29 8.78 -13.35
CA LEU A 304 6.88 8.22 -12.14
C LEU A 304 8.41 8.15 -12.24
N ARG A 305 8.97 7.87 -13.42
CA ARG A 305 10.42 7.92 -13.68
C ARG A 305 10.99 9.32 -13.41
N ASP A 306 10.31 10.38 -13.86
CA ASP A 306 10.72 11.75 -13.57
C ASP A 306 10.72 12.03 -12.06
N GLN A 307 9.71 11.55 -11.34
CA GLN A 307 9.63 11.68 -9.88
C GLN A 307 10.74 10.90 -9.16
N VAL A 308 11.09 9.70 -9.65
CA VAL A 308 12.21 8.89 -9.14
C VAL A 308 13.53 9.65 -9.36
N ASP A 309 13.74 10.26 -10.52
CA ASP A 309 14.95 11.03 -10.81
C ASP A 309 15.08 12.30 -9.95
N VAL A 310 13.95 12.97 -9.68
CA VAL A 310 13.91 14.09 -8.73
C VAL A 310 14.22 13.62 -7.31
N ALA A 311 13.61 12.51 -6.87
CA ALA A 311 13.87 11.95 -5.54
C ALA A 311 15.34 11.51 -5.38
N ARG A 312 15.91 10.85 -6.39
CA ARG A 312 17.33 10.44 -6.44
C ARG A 312 18.26 11.64 -6.30
N ARG A 313 17.95 12.76 -6.98
CA ARG A 313 18.74 14.00 -6.87
C ARG A 313 18.66 14.61 -5.47
N LYS A 314 17.50 14.57 -4.81
CA LYS A 314 17.34 15.06 -3.43
C LYS A 314 18.15 14.24 -2.42
N VAL A 315 18.21 12.92 -2.59
CA VAL A 315 19.07 12.06 -1.76
C VAL A 315 20.54 12.50 -1.90
N GLY A 316 21.00 12.67 -3.13
CA GLY A 316 22.36 13.13 -3.43
C GLY A 316 23.37 11.98 -3.55
N SER A 317 24.43 12.22 -4.31
CA SER A 317 25.34 11.16 -4.81
C SER A 317 26.02 10.38 -3.69
N TYR A 318 26.37 11.03 -2.58
CA TYR A 318 27.10 10.39 -1.50
C TYR A 318 26.24 9.42 -0.67
N ALA A 319 25.03 9.84 -0.29
CA ALA A 319 24.07 8.96 0.38
C ALA A 319 23.61 7.82 -0.54
N MET A 320 23.43 8.08 -1.84
CA MET A 320 23.16 7.04 -2.84
C MET A 320 24.29 6.02 -2.96
N LEU A 321 25.56 6.47 -2.94
CA LEU A 321 26.71 5.59 -2.99
C LEU A 321 26.75 4.69 -1.74
N PHE A 322 26.53 5.26 -0.55
CA PHE A 322 26.50 4.52 0.69
C PHE A 322 25.40 3.44 0.68
N LEU A 323 24.18 3.83 0.29
CA LEU A 323 23.05 2.90 0.13
C LEU A 323 23.39 1.76 -0.83
N ARG A 324 23.94 2.08 -2.01
CA ARG A 324 24.26 1.06 -3.02
C ARG A 324 25.35 0.13 -2.56
N LEU A 325 26.45 0.64 -2.02
CA LEU A 325 27.61 -0.18 -1.66
C LEU A 325 27.28 -1.13 -0.51
N ARG A 326 26.58 -0.65 0.53
CA ARG A 326 26.22 -1.46 1.70
C ARG A 326 25.36 -2.68 1.35
N TYR A 327 24.50 -2.57 0.34
CA TYR A 327 23.55 -3.64 -0.02
C TYR A 327 23.84 -4.33 -1.36
N THR A 328 24.89 -3.91 -2.09
CA THR A 328 25.40 -4.66 -3.26
C THR A 328 26.38 -5.75 -2.83
N PHE A 329 27.10 -5.56 -1.72
CA PHE A 329 28.06 -6.53 -1.19
C PHE A 329 27.58 -6.99 0.19
N PRO A 330 27.14 -8.25 0.35
CA PRO A 330 26.90 -8.84 1.67
C PRO A 330 28.15 -8.66 2.53
N GLU A 331 27.96 -8.36 3.82
CA GLU A 331 29.00 -7.98 4.80
C GLU A 331 30.21 -8.94 4.85
N ASP A 332 30.07 -10.17 4.34
CA ASP A 332 31.12 -11.19 4.29
C ASP A 332 32.12 -11.10 3.12
N SER A 333 31.99 -10.14 2.19
CA SER A 333 32.67 -10.28 0.88
C SER A 333 33.75 -9.25 0.50
N SER A 334 34.04 -8.19 1.26
CA SER A 334 35.15 -7.31 0.86
C SER A 334 35.87 -6.51 1.96
N PRO A 335 37.17 -6.77 2.21
CA PRO A 335 38.02 -5.94 3.07
C PRO A 335 38.25 -4.50 2.56
N LEU A 336 37.73 -4.15 1.37
CA LEU A 336 37.72 -2.78 0.86
C LEU A 336 36.69 -1.88 1.58
N TRP A 337 35.62 -2.44 2.12
CA TRP A 337 34.59 -1.67 2.81
C TRP A 337 35.08 -1.13 4.15
N GLY A 338 35.72 -1.99 4.95
CA GLY A 338 36.36 -1.56 6.20
C GLY A 338 37.39 -0.45 5.98
N ARG A 339 38.08 -0.45 4.84
CA ARG A 339 39.00 0.63 4.42
C ARG A 339 38.29 1.91 3.97
N LEU A 340 37.18 1.80 3.25
CA LEU A 340 36.44 2.97 2.80
C LEU A 340 35.74 3.68 3.96
N GLU A 341 35.21 2.91 4.91
CA GLU A 341 34.58 3.41 6.13
C GLU A 341 35.59 4.12 7.03
N THR A 342 36.79 3.55 7.22
CA THR A 342 37.89 4.23 7.91
C THR A 342 38.30 5.52 7.19
N VAL A 343 38.47 5.49 5.87
CA VAL A 343 38.85 6.70 5.10
C VAL A 343 37.77 7.80 5.15
N ILE A 344 36.50 7.41 5.14
CA ILE A 344 35.37 8.35 5.28
C ILE A 344 35.35 8.96 6.68
N GLN A 345 35.50 8.15 7.73
CA GLN A 345 35.55 8.62 9.11
C GLN A 345 36.77 9.53 9.34
N GLU A 346 37.94 9.15 8.83
CA GLU A 346 39.15 9.97 8.87
C GLU A 346 38.96 11.32 8.17
N ARG A 347 38.36 11.35 6.98
CA ARG A 347 38.10 12.62 6.26
C ARG A 347 37.01 13.48 6.91
N THR A 348 36.07 12.88 7.63
CA THR A 348 35.02 13.59 8.34
C THR A 348 35.55 14.19 9.65
N ALA A 349 36.40 13.44 10.36
CA ALA A 349 37.12 13.88 11.55
C ALA A 349 38.22 14.91 11.22
N ALA A 350 38.84 14.82 10.05
CA ALA A 350 39.92 15.70 9.62
C ALA A 350 39.45 17.03 8.99
N ARG A 351 38.17 17.38 9.01
CA ARG A 351 37.72 18.71 8.53
C ARG A 351 38.26 19.81 9.46
N PRO A 352 39.22 20.65 9.04
CA PRO A 352 39.62 21.82 9.80
C PRO A 352 38.64 22.95 9.52
N THR A 353 38.39 23.80 10.52
CA THR A 353 37.56 25.01 10.41
C THR A 353 38.13 26.10 9.50
N ILE A 354 39.20 25.88 8.74
CA ILE A 354 39.85 26.92 7.94
C ILE A 354 40.38 26.35 6.60
N GLY A 355 39.96 26.97 5.48
CA GLY A 355 40.69 27.01 4.20
C GLY A 355 40.74 25.73 3.36
N GLY A 356 39.68 25.46 2.60
CA GLY A 356 39.64 24.33 1.66
C GLY A 356 40.66 24.44 0.52
N VAL A 357 41.48 23.41 0.36
CA VAL A 357 42.37 23.23 -0.81
C VAL A 357 41.52 23.11 -2.07
N ASN A 358 41.63 24.11 -2.94
CA ASN A 358 40.85 24.20 -4.16
C ASN A 358 41.47 23.27 -5.23
N LEU A 359 40.93 22.06 -5.37
CA LEU A 359 41.40 20.98 -6.26
C LEU A 359 41.60 21.45 -7.72
N TRP A 360 40.85 22.48 -8.13
CA TRP A 360 40.96 23.11 -9.45
C TRP A 360 42.23 23.94 -9.64
N ALA A 361 42.81 24.50 -8.57
CA ALA A 361 44.07 25.24 -8.64
C ALA A 361 45.27 24.30 -8.87
N THR A 362 45.25 23.12 -8.24
CA THR A 362 46.32 22.12 -8.37
C THR A 362 46.32 21.41 -9.72
N LEU A 363 45.16 21.31 -10.38
CA LEU A 363 45.08 20.79 -11.75
C LEU A 363 45.59 21.79 -12.79
N LYS A 364 45.43 23.09 -12.53
CA LYS A 364 45.92 24.14 -13.42
C LYS A 364 47.45 24.25 -13.44
N SER A 365 48.10 24.13 -12.27
CA SER A 365 49.57 24.16 -12.18
C SER A 365 50.25 22.97 -12.87
N ARG A 366 49.65 21.77 -12.81
CA ARG A 366 50.15 20.58 -13.52
C ARG A 366 50.05 20.66 -15.04
N GLN A 367 49.13 21.48 -15.56
CA GLN A 367 49.00 21.68 -17.00
C GLN A 367 50.07 22.67 -17.54
N GLU A 368 50.45 23.66 -16.74
CA GLU A 368 51.50 24.63 -17.08
C GLU A 368 52.90 24.02 -17.04
N GLU A 369 53.14 23.03 -16.17
CA GLU A 369 54.43 22.35 -16.04
C GLU A 369 54.78 21.47 -17.26
N LYS A 370 53.79 21.03 -18.05
CA LYS A 370 53.99 20.23 -19.27
C LYS A 370 54.37 21.05 -20.52
N ILE A 371 54.37 22.38 -20.45
CA ILE A 371 54.56 23.26 -21.64
C ILE A 371 55.97 23.89 -21.68
N LYS A 372 56.92 23.51 -20.82
CA LYS A 372 58.31 23.99 -20.93
C LYS A 372 59.14 23.12 -21.89
N PRO A 373 59.73 23.67 -22.98
CA PRO A 373 60.61 22.92 -23.85
C PRO A 373 61.96 22.64 -23.15
N PRO A 374 62.68 21.57 -23.54
CA PRO A 374 63.91 21.18 -22.88
C PRO A 374 65.02 22.20 -23.13
N LYS A 375 65.77 22.54 -22.07
CA LYS A 375 66.98 23.36 -22.16
C LYS A 375 68.04 22.61 -22.98
N GLN A 376 68.58 23.28 -24.00
CA GLN A 376 69.77 22.84 -24.71
C GLN A 376 70.97 22.90 -23.76
N GLU A 377 71.67 21.78 -23.58
CA GLU A 377 73.03 21.74 -23.06
C GLU A 377 73.97 22.16 -24.19
N SER A 378 74.71 23.25 -23.99
CA SER A 378 75.80 23.68 -24.86
C SER A 378 77.12 23.12 -24.33
N GLU A 379 77.78 22.33 -25.18
CA GLU A 379 79.20 22.00 -25.11
C GLU A 379 80.04 23.28 -25.25
N GLU A 380 80.92 23.55 -24.27
CA GLU A 380 82.37 23.83 -24.39
C GLU A 380 82.96 24.21 -23.03
#